data_AF-A0A011P1C0-F1
#
_entry.id   AF-A0A011P1C0-F1
#
_cell.length_a   1.000
_cell.length_b   1.000
_cell.length_c   1.000
_cell.angle_alpha   90.00
_cell.angle_beta   90.00
_cell.angle_gamma   90.00
#
_symmetry.space_group_name_H-M   'P 1'
#
loop_
_entity.id
_entity.type
_entity.pdbx_description
1 polymer ?
#
loop_
_entity_poly.entity_id
_entity_poly.type
_entity_poly.pdbx_seq_one_letter_code
_entity_poly.pdbx_strand_id
1 'polypeptide(L)'
;MLAPYGVQAQIIGYLHDVVEDTVVSKDDVHARFGPFIGECVGLLTDAPAATRAERKARTHARLASVRSGPAELALVVKAADRLANVRSCVADCRQVLWHTYRCEHPAFRDAVYRAGLCDPLWCELDSLLAPADIPATHV
;
A
#
# COMPACT_ATOMS: atom_id res chain seq x y z
N MET A 1 10.80 5.89 5.14
CA MET A 1 9.54 6.50 4.67
C MET A 1 8.52 6.68 5.79
N LEU A 2 8.36 5.74 6.72
CA LEU A 2 7.28 5.80 7.73
C LEU A 2 7.62 6.57 9.01
N ALA A 3 8.89 6.93 9.25
CA ALA A 3 9.31 7.65 10.46
C ALA A 3 8.53 8.94 10.77
N PRO A 4 8.17 9.79 9.78
CA PRO A 4 7.36 10.99 10.03
C PRO A 4 5.94 10.70 10.55
N TYR A 5 5.44 9.46 10.39
CA TYR A 5 4.11 9.04 10.80
C TYR A 5 4.11 8.28 12.14
N GLY A 6 5.24 8.31 12.87
CA GLY A 6 5.37 7.79 14.22
C GLY A 6 5.83 6.33 14.31
N VAL A 7 6.07 5.88 15.55
CA VAL A 7 6.59 4.53 15.84
C VAL A 7 5.61 3.43 15.45
N GLN A 8 4.31 3.65 15.64
CA GLN A 8 3.28 2.67 15.31
C GLN A 8 3.24 2.42 13.79
N ALA A 9 3.37 3.46 12.96
CA ALA A 9 3.44 3.32 11.51
C ALA A 9 4.64 2.46 11.09
N GLN A 10 5.80 2.67 11.73
CA GLN A 10 7.00 1.88 11.46
C GLN A 10 6.81 0.41 11.84
N ILE A 11 6.23 0.13 13.01
CA ILE A 11 5.93 -1.25 13.44
C ILE A 11 4.98 -1.92 12.44
N ILE A 12 3.88 -1.26 12.07
CA ILE A 12 2.93 -1.80 11.08
C ILE A 12 3.64 -2.02 9.73
N GLY A 13 4.49 -1.09 9.31
CA GLY A 13 5.30 -1.22 8.10
C GLY A 13 6.24 -2.42 8.13
N TYR A 14 6.84 -2.76 9.26
CA TYR A 14 7.64 -4.00 9.38
C TYR A 14 6.80 -5.27 9.37
N LEU A 15 5.53 -5.20 9.77
CA LEU A 15 4.63 -6.35 9.93
C LEU A 15 3.64 -6.54 8.78
N HIS A 16 3.54 -5.60 7.83
CA HIS A 16 2.44 -5.55 6.87
C HIS A 16 2.22 -6.84 6.08
N ASP A 17 3.31 -7.53 5.70
CA ASP A 17 3.27 -8.78 4.93
C ASP A 17 3.48 -10.03 5.79
N VAL A 18 3.73 -9.90 7.10
CA VAL A 18 4.09 -11.06 7.95
C VAL A 18 3.01 -12.13 7.95
N VAL A 19 1.74 -11.73 7.87
CA VAL A 19 0.59 -12.64 7.84
C VAL A 19 0.40 -13.28 6.46
N GLU A 20 0.88 -12.64 5.40
CA GLU A 20 0.79 -13.16 4.02
C GLU A 20 1.93 -14.12 3.70
N ASP A 21 3.15 -13.77 4.12
CA ASP A 21 4.38 -14.41 3.67
C ASP A 21 4.95 -15.42 4.67
N THR A 22 4.32 -15.58 5.82
CA THR A 22 4.80 -16.48 6.88
C THR A 22 3.67 -17.28 7.54
N VAL A 23 4.02 -18.13 8.50
CA VAL A 23 3.05 -18.91 9.30
C VAL A 23 2.35 -18.10 10.40
N VAL A 24 2.73 -16.83 10.59
CA VAL A 24 2.19 -15.95 11.64
C VAL A 24 0.74 -15.59 11.32
N SER A 25 -0.14 -15.73 12.30
CA SER A 25 -1.56 -15.34 12.18
C SER A 25 -1.82 -13.90 12.62
N LYS A 26 -3.01 -13.38 12.31
CA LYS A 26 -3.45 -12.06 12.82
C LYS A 26 -3.54 -12.06 14.35
N ASP A 27 -3.99 -13.16 14.94
CA ASP A 27 -4.12 -13.33 16.38
C ASP A 27 -2.76 -13.30 17.08
N ASP A 28 -1.71 -13.84 16.44
CA ASP A 28 -0.33 -13.76 16.96
C ASP A 28 0.16 -12.30 16.99
N VAL A 29 -0.14 -11.51 15.96
CA VAL A 29 0.20 -10.09 15.92
C VAL A 29 -0.57 -9.32 17.00
N HIS A 30 -1.87 -9.59 17.15
CA HIS A 30 -2.69 -9.00 18.22
C HIS A 30 -2.15 -9.31 19.61
N ALA A 31 -1.81 -10.57 19.87
CA ALA A 31 -1.29 -11.01 21.16
C ALA A 31 0.05 -10.36 21.51
N ARG A 32 0.91 -10.11 20.51
CA ARG A 32 2.27 -9.60 20.72
C ARG A 32 2.40 -8.08 20.67
N PHE A 33 1.64 -7.42 19.80
CA PHE A 33 1.75 -5.98 19.54
C PHE A 33 0.50 -5.18 19.94
N GLY A 34 -0.54 -5.87 20.42
CA GLY A 34 -1.79 -5.27 20.88
C GLY A 34 -2.83 -5.13 19.77
N PRO A 35 -4.09 -4.80 20.17
CA PRO A 35 -5.24 -4.78 19.28
C PRO A 35 -5.07 -3.80 18.11
N PHE A 36 -4.57 -2.59 18.39
CA PHE A 36 -4.40 -1.55 17.37
C PHE A 36 -3.47 -1.96 16.22
N ILE A 37 -2.29 -2.50 16.54
CA ILE A 37 -1.32 -2.93 15.52
C ILE A 37 -1.89 -4.09 14.71
N GLY A 38 -2.44 -5.12 15.37
CA GLY A 38 -2.97 -6.28 14.64
C GLY A 38 -4.23 -5.95 13.84
N GLU A 39 -5.06 -4.99 14.25
CA GLU A 39 -6.15 -4.46 13.42
C GLU A 39 -5.61 -3.81 12.15
N CYS A 40 -4.60 -2.95 12.27
CA CYS A 40 -3.97 -2.30 11.11
C CYS A 40 -3.32 -3.32 10.17
N VAL A 41 -2.56 -4.28 10.69
CA VAL A 41 -1.98 -5.38 9.88
C VAL A 41 -3.10 -6.19 9.23
N GLY A 42 -4.17 -6.48 9.97
CA GLY A 42 -5.32 -7.22 9.46
C GLY A 42 -6.08 -6.52 8.32
N LEU A 43 -6.07 -5.19 8.27
CA LEU A 43 -6.58 -4.38 7.15
C LEU A 43 -5.67 -4.46 5.92
N LEU A 44 -4.36 -4.56 6.12
CA LEU A 44 -3.33 -4.59 5.08
C LEU A 44 -3.21 -5.96 4.40
N THR A 45 -3.46 -7.04 5.15
CA THR A 45 -3.39 -8.43 4.67
C THR A 45 -4.46 -8.73 3.63
N ASP A 46 -4.06 -9.15 2.43
CA ASP A 46 -4.90 -9.59 1.34
C ASP A 46 -5.86 -10.71 1.76
N ALA A 47 -7.10 -10.63 1.28
CA ALA A 47 -8.07 -11.69 1.48
C ALA A 47 -7.74 -12.87 0.55
N PRO A 48 -7.93 -14.13 0.98
CA PRO A 48 -7.79 -15.27 0.09
C PRO A 48 -8.82 -15.17 -1.05
N ALA A 49 -8.33 -15.22 -2.28
CA ALA A 49 -9.14 -15.26 -3.51
C ALA A 49 -8.35 -15.93 -4.64
N ALA A 50 -9.09 -16.45 -5.64
CA ALA A 50 -8.52 -17.23 -6.73
C ALA A 50 -7.58 -16.40 -7.63
N THR A 51 -7.88 -15.11 -7.80
CA THR A 51 -7.09 -14.23 -8.68
C THR A 51 -6.50 -13.04 -7.92
N ARG A 52 -5.38 -12.51 -8.43
CA ARG A 52 -4.77 -11.27 -7.94
C ARG A 52 -5.75 -10.09 -7.98
N ALA A 53 -6.55 -10.01 -9.04
CA ALA A 53 -7.54 -8.95 -9.21
C ALA A 53 -8.60 -8.99 -8.10
N GLU A 54 -9.12 -10.17 -7.77
CA GLU A 54 -10.09 -10.33 -6.68
C GLU A 54 -9.50 -10.03 -5.31
N ARG A 55 -8.26 -10.48 -5.04
CA ARG A 55 -7.57 -10.16 -3.79
C ARG A 55 -7.47 -8.64 -3.59
N LYS A 56 -6.99 -7.93 -4.61
CA LYS A 56 -6.88 -6.47 -4.58
C LYS A 56 -8.23 -5.79 -4.45
N ALA A 57 -9.26 -6.22 -5.18
CA ALA A 57 -10.60 -5.65 -5.09
C ALA A 57 -11.17 -5.76 -3.66
N ARG A 58 -11.01 -6.93 -3.02
CA ARG A 58 -11.44 -7.14 -1.62
C ARG A 58 -10.66 -6.28 -0.65
N THR A 59 -9.33 -6.21 -0.80
CA THR A 59 -8.49 -5.35 0.03
C THR A 59 -8.85 -3.87 -0.15
N HIS A 60 -9.08 -3.41 -1.37
CA HIS A 60 -9.49 -2.03 -1.67
C HIS A 60 -10.86 -1.71 -1.10
N ALA A 61 -11.85 -2.60 -1.21
CA ALA A 61 -13.17 -2.38 -0.61
C ALA A 61 -13.09 -2.21 0.92
N ARG A 62 -12.26 -3.03 1.59
CA ARG A 62 -12.02 -2.92 3.04
C ARG A 62 -11.30 -1.62 3.40
N LEU A 63 -10.24 -1.24 2.68
CA LEU A 63 -9.52 0.02 2.93
C LEU A 63 -10.41 1.25 2.65
N ALA A 64 -11.25 1.19 1.62
CA ALA A 64 -12.22 2.24 1.32
C ALA A 64 -13.23 2.46 2.45
N SER A 65 -13.57 1.40 3.20
CA SER A 65 -14.48 1.49 4.35
C SER A 65 -13.86 2.10 5.62
N VAL A 66 -12.53 2.30 5.64
CA VAL A 66 -11.83 2.92 6.78
C VAL A 66 -12.33 4.37 6.94
N ARG A 67 -12.93 4.62 8.10
CA ARG A 67 -13.41 5.94 8.53
C ARG A 67 -12.30 6.70 9.23
N SER A 68 -12.46 8.02 9.33
CA SER A 68 -11.52 8.88 10.04
C SER A 68 -11.29 8.41 11.47
N GLY A 69 -10.02 8.35 11.88
CA GLY A 69 -9.62 7.80 13.17
C GLY A 69 -8.32 7.00 13.10
N PRO A 70 -7.97 6.28 14.19
CA PRO A 70 -6.67 5.62 14.32
C PRO A 70 -6.33 4.63 13.18
N ALA A 71 -7.34 3.96 12.63
CA ALA A 71 -7.18 2.98 11.56
C ALA A 71 -6.68 3.59 10.22
N GLU A 72 -6.76 4.92 10.04
CA GLU A 72 -6.17 5.61 8.89
C GLU A 72 -4.65 5.39 8.78
N LEU A 73 -3.99 5.01 9.88
CA LEU A 73 -2.57 4.64 9.87
C LEU A 73 -2.26 3.46 8.93
N ALA A 74 -3.21 2.53 8.76
CA ALA A 74 -3.09 1.46 7.76
C ALA A 74 -3.07 2.03 6.33
N LEU A 75 -3.83 3.09 6.04
CA LEU A 75 -3.83 3.73 4.73
C LEU A 75 -2.47 4.39 4.41
N VAL A 76 -1.85 5.02 5.41
CA VAL A 76 -0.48 5.56 5.31
C VAL A 76 0.52 4.46 4.96
N VAL A 77 0.46 3.33 5.69
CA VAL A 77 1.37 2.20 5.43
C VAL A 77 1.12 1.60 4.06
N LYS A 78 -0.14 1.46 3.61
CA LYS A 78 -0.44 0.95 2.28
C LYS A 78 0.06 1.87 1.17
N ALA A 79 -0.03 3.19 1.35
CA ALA A 79 0.54 4.15 0.42
C ALA A 79 2.08 4.07 0.39
N ALA A 80 2.73 3.93 1.55
CA ALA A 80 4.18 3.78 1.64
C ALA A 80 4.68 2.48 1.00
N ASP A 81 4.00 1.36 1.24
CA ASP A 81 4.25 0.06 0.59
C ASP A 81 4.14 0.19 -0.94
N ARG A 82 3.04 0.76 -1.44
CA ARG A 82 2.86 0.98 -2.89
C ARG A 82 3.99 1.83 -3.47
N LEU A 83 4.36 2.93 -2.80
CA LEU A 83 5.44 3.80 -3.28
C LEU A 83 6.80 3.08 -3.26
N ALA A 84 7.11 2.29 -2.24
CA ALA A 84 8.34 1.49 -2.20
C ALA A 84 8.39 0.49 -3.36
N ASN A 85 7.28 -0.19 -3.64
CA ASN A 85 7.15 -1.12 -4.76
C ASN A 85 7.31 -0.43 -6.12
N VAL A 86 6.70 0.73 -6.32
CA VAL A 86 6.83 1.50 -7.57
C VAL A 86 8.27 2.04 -7.74
N ARG A 87 8.89 2.56 -6.68
CA ARG A 87 10.29 3.01 -6.71
C ARG A 87 11.23 1.88 -7.14
N SER A 88 11.09 0.70 -6.54
CA SER A 88 11.86 -0.49 -6.90
C SER A 88 11.61 -0.91 -8.36
N CYS A 89 10.34 -0.92 -8.79
CA CYS A 89 9.95 -1.22 -10.16
C CYS A 89 10.60 -0.29 -11.20
N VAL A 90 10.63 1.02 -10.92
CA VAL A 90 11.25 2.04 -11.77
C VAL A 90 12.77 1.91 -11.79
N ALA A 91 13.40 1.74 -10.62
CA ALA A 91 14.85 1.57 -10.52
C ALA A 91 15.34 0.33 -11.30
N ASP A 92 14.57 -0.76 -11.24
CA ASP A 92 14.85 -2.01 -11.94
C ASP A 92 14.36 -2.03 -13.40
N CYS A 93 13.84 -0.91 -13.93
CA CYS A 93 13.32 -0.81 -15.31
C CYS A 93 12.25 -1.86 -15.67
N ARG A 94 11.40 -2.28 -14.72
CA ARG A 94 10.39 -3.34 -14.92
C ARG A 94 9.14 -2.81 -15.61
N GLN A 95 9.24 -2.47 -16.89
CA GLN A 95 8.18 -1.79 -17.65
C GLN A 95 6.79 -2.46 -17.58
N VAL A 96 6.70 -3.79 -17.71
CA VAL A 96 5.43 -4.53 -17.65
C VAL A 96 4.76 -4.38 -16.27
N LEU A 97 5.54 -4.46 -15.20
CA LEU A 97 5.03 -4.31 -13.84
C LEU A 97 4.64 -2.84 -13.55
N TRP A 98 5.41 -1.89 -14.08
CA TRP A 98 5.08 -0.47 -14.00
C TRP A 98 3.73 -0.16 -14.67
N HIS A 99 3.50 -0.67 -15.88
CA HIS A 99 2.21 -0.55 -16.57
C HIS A 99 1.07 -1.15 -15.75
N THR A 100 1.31 -2.29 -15.10
CA THR A 100 0.33 -2.91 -14.19
C THR A 100 -0.01 -1.97 -13.04
N TYR A 101 0.98 -1.42 -12.34
CA TYR A 101 0.74 -0.47 -11.25
C TYR A 101 0.01 0.79 -11.74
N ARG A 102 0.33 1.29 -12.93
CA ARG A 102 -0.34 2.45 -13.53
C ARG A 102 -1.83 2.15 -13.82
N CYS A 103 -2.14 0.99 -14.39
CA CYS A 103 -3.52 0.58 -14.65
C CYS A 103 -4.33 0.40 -13.34
N GLU A 104 -3.69 -0.08 -12.28
CA GLU A 104 -4.33 -0.23 -10.97
C GLU A 104 -4.43 1.07 -10.16
N HIS A 105 -3.66 2.10 -10.52
CA HIS A 105 -3.50 3.31 -9.71
C HIS A 105 -4.80 4.05 -9.42
N PRO A 106 -5.75 4.23 -10.36
CA PRO A 106 -7.01 4.92 -10.06
C PRO A 106 -7.81 4.23 -8.94
N ALA A 107 -8.02 2.92 -9.05
CA ALA A 107 -8.76 2.15 -8.04
C ALA A 107 -8.03 2.10 -6.69
N PHE A 108 -6.68 2.05 -6.72
CA PHE A 108 -5.87 2.13 -5.52
C PHE A 108 -6.02 3.49 -4.81
N ARG A 109 -5.98 4.58 -5.58
CA ARG A 109 -6.15 5.94 -5.07
C ARG A 109 -7.53 6.12 -4.44
N ASP A 110 -8.59 5.71 -5.12
CA ASP A 110 -9.97 5.81 -4.60
C ASP A 110 -10.14 5.09 -3.25
N ALA A 111 -9.48 3.93 -3.10
CA ALA A 111 -9.56 3.14 -1.88
C ALA A 111 -8.74 3.70 -0.72
N VAL A 112 -7.55 4.23 -0.98
CA VAL A 112 -6.52 4.48 0.05
C VAL A 112 -6.28 5.96 0.33
N TYR A 113 -6.43 6.85 -0.66
CA TYR A 113 -6.11 8.26 -0.48
C TYR A 113 -7.07 8.95 0.49
N ARG A 114 -6.51 9.74 1.41
CA ARG A 114 -7.24 10.68 2.27
C ARG A 114 -6.44 11.98 2.28
N ALA A 115 -7.10 13.10 1.99
CA ALA A 115 -6.45 14.40 1.90
C ALA A 115 -5.79 14.79 3.24
N GLY A 116 -4.54 15.24 3.21
CA GLY A 116 -3.78 15.66 4.39
C GLY A 116 -3.19 14.52 5.21
N LEU A 117 -3.48 13.25 4.88
CA LEU A 117 -3.04 12.11 5.67
C LEU A 117 -1.57 11.77 5.42
N CYS A 118 -1.16 11.72 4.15
CA CYS A 118 0.22 11.40 3.75
C CYS A 118 0.56 11.93 2.35
N ASP A 119 0.11 13.16 2.04
CA ASP A 119 0.20 13.77 0.71
C ASP A 119 1.60 13.70 0.06
N PRO A 120 2.74 13.86 0.78
CA PRO A 120 4.06 13.71 0.17
C PRO A 120 4.30 12.34 -0.49
N LEU A 121 3.76 11.25 0.09
CA LEU A 121 3.86 9.91 -0.51
C LEU A 121 3.06 9.83 -1.82
N TRP A 122 1.87 10.43 -1.84
CA TRP A 122 1.00 10.44 -3.00
C TRP A 122 1.55 11.31 -4.13
N CYS A 123 2.08 12.50 -3.83
CA CYS A 123 2.69 13.36 -4.83
C CYS A 123 3.81 12.65 -5.60
N GLU A 124 4.66 11.91 -4.88
CA GLU A 124 5.73 11.15 -5.52
C GLU A 124 5.20 9.93 -6.28
N LEU A 125 4.28 9.17 -5.69
CA LEU A 125 3.67 8.01 -6.35
C LEU A 125 2.97 8.39 -7.65
N ASP A 126 2.20 9.49 -7.63
CA ASP A 126 1.53 10.04 -8.82
C ASP A 126 2.56 10.47 -9.87
N SER A 127 3.67 11.11 -9.45
CA SER A 127 4.74 11.52 -10.36
C SER A 127 5.44 10.34 -11.04
N LEU A 128 5.69 9.25 -10.30
CA LEU A 128 6.33 8.04 -10.82
C LEU A 128 5.43 7.24 -11.77
N LEU A 129 4.11 7.38 -11.65
CA LEU A 129 3.11 6.69 -12.47
C LEU A 129 2.50 7.58 -13.55
N ALA A 130 2.83 8.87 -13.56
CA ALA A 130 2.47 9.78 -14.62
C ALA A 130 3.04 9.24 -15.95
N PRO A 131 2.31 9.38 -17.07
CA PRO A 131 2.93 9.18 -18.38
C PRO A 131 4.11 10.16 -18.48
N ALA A 132 5.33 9.65 -18.50
CA ALA A 132 6.44 10.43 -18.99
C ALA A 132 6.10 10.80 -20.44
N ASP A 133 6.21 12.07 -20.81
CA ASP A 133 6.39 12.43 -22.21
C ASP A 133 7.60 11.61 -22.68
N ILE A 134 7.35 10.57 -23.46
CA ILE A 134 8.41 9.84 -24.14
C ILE A 134 8.99 10.89 -25.10
N PRO A 135 10.23 11.38 -24.92
CA PRO A 135 10.88 12.09 -26.01
C PRO A 135 10.93 11.07 -27.14
N ALA A 136 10.24 11.34 -28.23
CA ALA A 136 10.31 10.50 -29.41
C ALA A 136 11.79 10.28 -29.70
N THR A 137 12.26 9.04 -29.56
CA THR A 137 13.58 8.67 -30.04
C THR A 137 13.52 8.90 -31.54
N HIS A 138 14.01 10.05 -31.98
CA HIS A 138 14.23 10.33 -33.38
C HIS A 138 15.27 9.30 -33.87
N VAL A 139 14.77 8.38 -34.69
CA VAL A 139 15.59 7.59 -35.62
C VAL A 139 16.25 8.55 -36.62
#